data_AF-A0A3L7MNM9-F1
#
_entry.id   AF-A0A3L7MNM9-F1
#
_cell.length_a   1.000
_cell.length_b   1.000
_cell.length_c   1.000
_cell.angle_alpha   90.00
_cell.angle_beta   90.00
_cell.angle_gamma   90.00
#
_symmetry.space_group_name_H-M   'P 1'
#
loop_
_entity.id
_entity.type
_entity.pdbx_description
1 polymer ?
#
loop_
_entity_poly.entity_id
_entity_poly.type
_entity_poly.pdbx_seq_one_letter_code
_entity_poly.pdbx_strand_id
1 'polypeptide(L)'
;MPIRRNDDEGPSEDDIERFGDDSPVADARCPDCGAAVWSEADVCPKCFSYLAGSAPAAPRGGMFAKHWKAIIIWALIIATLTLAGIPVLQALLRP
;
A
#
# COMPACT_ATOMS: atom_id res chain seq x y z
N MET A 1 -23.85 -20.97 38.10
CA MET A 1 -23.94 -19.50 38.07
C MET A 1 -23.79 -19.05 36.62
N PRO A 2 -24.68 -18.24 36.05
CA PRO A 2 -24.49 -17.70 34.71
C PRO A 2 -23.42 -16.60 34.74
N ILE A 3 -22.41 -16.70 33.87
CA ILE A 3 -21.39 -15.65 33.71
C ILE A 3 -22.03 -14.48 32.94
N ARG A 4 -22.18 -13.32 33.59
CA ARG A 4 -22.54 -12.08 32.91
C ARG A 4 -21.26 -11.49 32.31
N ARG A 5 -21.14 -11.50 30.98
CA ARG A 5 -20.08 -10.78 30.29
C ARG A 5 -20.42 -9.29 30.35
N ASN A 6 -19.56 -8.49 30.98
CA ASN A 6 -19.66 -7.04 30.99
C ASN A 6 -18.80 -6.55 29.83
N ASP A 7 -19.41 -6.03 28.76
CA ASP A 7 -18.72 -5.69 27.52
C ASP A 7 -17.80 -4.46 27.65
N ASP A 8 -17.92 -3.71 28.75
CA ASP A 8 -17.10 -2.53 29.06
C ASP A 8 -15.80 -2.87 29.81
N GLU A 9 -15.60 -4.13 30.22
CA GLU A 9 -14.42 -4.57 30.96
C GLU A 9 -13.45 -5.26 30.00
N GLY A 10 -12.58 -4.44 29.39
CA GLY A 10 -11.46 -4.91 28.57
C GLY A 10 -10.38 -5.64 29.37
N PRO A 11 -9.33 -6.16 28.70
CA PRO A 11 -8.20 -6.79 29.38
C PRO A 11 -7.53 -5.81 30.36
N SER A 12 -7.00 -6.36 31.46
CA SER A 12 -6.29 -5.56 32.46
C SER A 12 -4.95 -5.06 31.91
N GLU A 13 -4.39 -3.99 32.49
CA GLU A 13 -3.07 -3.46 32.08
C GLU A 13 -1.96 -4.52 32.21
N ASP A 14 -2.00 -5.32 33.29
CA ASP A 14 -1.08 -6.44 33.51
C ASP A 14 -1.18 -7.53 32.41
N ASP A 15 -2.40 -7.78 31.90
CA ASP A 15 -2.59 -8.71 30.78
C ASP A 15 -2.02 -8.13 29.47
N ILE A 16 -2.15 -6.82 29.25
CA ILE A 16 -1.59 -6.15 28.08
C ILE A 16 -0.07 -6.18 28.12
N GLU A 17 0.58 -5.93 29.24
CA GLU A 17 2.05 -6.01 29.34
C GLU A 17 2.57 -7.43 29.15
N ARG A 18 1.86 -8.44 29.67
CA ARG A 18 2.26 -9.83 29.55
C ARG A 18 2.11 -10.40 28.13
N PHE A 19 1.08 -9.99 27.40
CA PHE A 19 0.72 -10.56 26.09
C PHE A 19 0.88 -9.59 24.91
N GLY A 20 1.16 -8.31 25.16
CA GLY A 20 1.24 -7.25 24.15
C GLY A 20 2.50 -7.31 23.29
N ASP A 21 3.60 -7.86 23.81
CA ASP A 21 4.85 -8.02 23.06
C ASP A 21 4.75 -9.05 21.93
N ASP A 22 3.84 -10.01 22.04
CA ASP A 22 3.52 -10.99 20.99
C ASP A 22 2.46 -10.48 20.01
N SER A 23 2.23 -9.15 19.97
CA SER A 23 1.37 -8.55 18.95
C SER A 23 1.89 -8.98 17.57
N PRO A 24 1.04 -9.66 16.78
CA PRO A 24 1.54 -10.28 15.58
C PRO A 24 2.02 -9.14 14.65
N VAL A 25 3.17 -9.34 14.01
CA VAL A 25 3.72 -8.38 13.06
C VAL A 25 3.21 -8.76 11.67
N ALA A 26 2.74 -7.77 10.91
CA ALA A 26 2.32 -7.98 9.53
C ALA A 26 3.41 -8.73 8.73
N ASP A 27 3.04 -9.87 8.17
CA ASP A 27 3.92 -10.89 7.60
C ASP A 27 4.07 -10.76 6.07
N ALA A 28 3.23 -9.95 5.43
CA ALA A 28 3.25 -9.71 3.98
C ALA A 28 3.26 -8.22 3.61
N ARG A 29 3.40 -7.95 2.31
CA ARG A 29 3.29 -6.60 1.73
C ARG A 29 2.34 -6.56 0.55
N CYS A 30 1.57 -5.48 0.47
CA CYS A 30 0.70 -5.22 -0.68
C CYS A 30 1.56 -4.98 -1.95
N PRO A 31 1.30 -5.70 -3.07
CA PRO A 31 2.07 -5.56 -4.31
C PRO A 31 1.86 -4.19 -4.98
N ASP A 32 0.69 -3.56 -4.77
CA ASP A 32 0.35 -2.28 -5.42
C ASP A 32 0.93 -1.06 -4.72
N CYS A 33 0.89 -1.04 -3.38
CA CYS A 33 1.26 0.14 -2.59
C CYS A 33 2.42 -0.10 -1.60
N GLY A 34 2.84 -1.34 -1.40
CA GLY A 34 3.95 -1.72 -0.53
C GLY A 34 3.67 -1.60 0.97
N ALA A 35 2.41 -1.37 1.38
CA ALA A 35 2.01 -1.36 2.79
C ALA A 35 2.21 -2.74 3.42
N ALA A 36 2.60 -2.76 4.68
CA ALA A 36 2.58 -3.99 5.48
C ALA A 36 1.12 -4.44 5.63
N VAL A 37 0.86 -5.70 5.30
CA VAL A 37 -0.48 -6.31 5.35
C VAL A 37 -0.33 -7.73 5.90
N TRP A 38 -1.41 -8.24 6.47
CA TRP A 38 -1.53 -9.65 6.81
C TRP A 38 -1.58 -10.49 5.54
N SER A 39 -0.90 -11.63 5.52
CA SER A 39 -0.97 -12.58 4.40
C SER A 39 -2.39 -13.09 4.16
N GLU A 40 -3.19 -13.17 5.22
CA GLU A 40 -4.60 -13.54 5.21
C GLU A 40 -5.54 -12.40 4.76
N ALA A 41 -5.04 -11.18 4.59
CA ALA A 41 -5.89 -10.07 4.16
C ALA A 41 -6.27 -10.19 2.68
N ASP A 42 -7.57 -10.21 2.39
CA ASP A 42 -8.10 -10.20 1.02
C ASP A 42 -8.00 -8.83 0.35
N VAL A 43 -8.00 -7.75 1.14
CA VAL A 43 -8.01 -6.37 0.67
C VAL A 43 -6.99 -5.55 1.42
N CYS A 44 -6.18 -4.76 0.71
CA CYS A 44 -5.24 -3.84 1.34
C CYS A 44 -5.99 -2.66 2.02
N PRO A 45 -5.81 -2.41 3.33
CA PRO A 45 -6.50 -1.31 4.03
C PRO A 45 -6.03 0.08 3.61
N LYS A 46 -4.91 0.18 2.89
CA LYS A 46 -4.31 1.46 2.49
C LYS A 46 -4.70 1.90 1.08
N CYS A 47 -4.77 0.95 0.14
CA CYS A 47 -5.04 1.25 -1.27
C CYS A 47 -6.25 0.51 -1.83
N PHE A 48 -6.90 -0.32 -1.01
CA PHE A 48 -8.11 -1.07 -1.35
C PHE A 48 -7.96 -2.00 -2.56
N SER A 49 -6.73 -2.39 -2.90
CA SER A 49 -6.50 -3.42 -3.91
C SER A 49 -6.79 -4.81 -3.35
N TYR A 50 -7.31 -5.68 -4.22
CA TYR A 50 -7.60 -7.07 -3.90
C TYR A 50 -6.32 -7.90 -3.98
N LEU A 51 -6.02 -8.67 -2.93
CA LEU A 51 -4.75 -9.38 -2.72
C LEU A 51 -4.79 -10.86 -3.14
N ALA A 52 -5.92 -11.34 -3.67
CA ALA A 52 -6.10 -12.66 -4.31
C ALA A 52 -5.42 -13.83 -3.56
N GLY A 53 -5.53 -13.86 -2.22
CA GLY A 53 -5.10 -14.97 -1.36
C GLY A 53 -3.59 -15.27 -1.38
N SER A 54 -2.76 -14.39 -1.94
CA SER A 54 -1.31 -14.60 -2.04
C SER A 54 -0.57 -13.28 -2.09
N ALA A 55 -0.58 -12.54 -0.98
CA ALA A 55 0.42 -11.50 -0.80
C ALA A 55 1.78 -12.22 -0.68
N PRO A 56 2.70 -12.09 -1.67
CA PRO A 56 3.94 -12.85 -1.65
C PRO A 56 4.74 -12.52 -0.39
N ALA A 57 5.26 -13.55 0.29
CA ALA A 57 6.13 -13.41 1.46
C ALA A 57 7.21 -12.37 1.14
N ALA A 58 7.26 -11.29 1.93
CA ALA A 58 7.97 -10.09 1.52
C ALA A 58 9.47 -10.38 1.30
N PRO A 59 10.04 -10.16 0.10
CA PRO A 59 11.48 -10.01 -0.01
C PRO A 59 11.86 -8.75 0.79
N ARG A 60 12.81 -8.91 1.72
CA ARG A 60 13.40 -7.81 2.48
C ARG A 60 13.98 -6.78 1.50
N GLY A 61 13.26 -5.70 1.24
CA GLY A 61 13.79 -4.51 0.58
C GLY A 61 13.01 -4.09 -0.66
N GLY A 62 12.64 -2.82 -0.71
CA GLY A 62 12.01 -2.26 -1.90
C GLY A 62 11.49 -0.84 -1.74
N MET A 63 12.29 0.07 -1.15
CA MET A 63 12.04 1.51 -1.24
C MET A 63 11.88 2.00 -2.70
N PHE A 64 12.33 1.18 -3.67
CA PHE A 64 12.28 1.40 -5.11
C PHE A 64 10.89 1.36 -5.76
N ALA A 65 9.90 0.62 -5.22
CA ALA A 65 8.60 0.49 -5.89
C ALA A 65 7.80 1.80 -5.94
N LYS A 66 7.97 2.67 -4.93
CA LYS A 66 7.29 3.97 -4.85
C LYS A 66 7.80 4.96 -5.89
N HIS A 67 9.09 4.94 -6.20
CA HIS A 67 9.68 5.84 -7.18
C HIS A 67 9.34 5.47 -8.62
N TRP A 68 9.05 4.19 -8.90
CA TRP A 68 8.81 3.73 -10.25
C TRP A 68 7.48 4.25 -10.84
N LYS A 69 6.42 4.29 -10.03
CA LYS A 69 5.14 4.94 -10.41
C LYS A 69 5.33 6.43 -10.70
N ALA A 70 6.09 7.14 -9.88
CA ALA A 70 6.38 8.56 -10.10
C ALA A 70 7.16 8.78 -11.40
N ILE A 71 8.14 7.92 -11.71
CA ILE A 71 8.89 7.97 -12.98
C ILE A 71 7.97 7.77 -14.18
N ILE A 72 7.07 6.77 -14.14
CA ILE A 72 6.12 6.51 -15.22
C ILE A 72 5.18 7.70 -15.45
N ILE A 73 4.65 8.30 -14.37
CA ILE A 73 3.78 9.48 -14.45
C ILE A 73 4.52 10.66 -15.09
N TRP A 74 5.74 10.96 -14.62
CA TRP A 74 6.55 12.05 -15.18
C TRP A 74 6.91 11.80 -16.66
N ALA A 75 7.24 10.56 -17.03
CA ALA A 75 7.53 10.21 -18.42
C ALA A 75 6.32 10.42 -19.33
N LEU A 76 5.11 10.04 -18.88
CA LEU A 76 3.87 10.27 -19.63
C LEU A 76 3.55 11.77 -19.77
N ILE A 77 3.71 12.57 -18.70
CA ILE A 77 3.51 14.02 -18.76
C ILE A 77 4.46 14.64 -19.79
N ILE A 78 5.75 14.33 -19.72
CA ILE A 78 6.74 14.85 -20.67
C ILE A 78 6.41 14.41 -22.10
N ALA A 79 6.05 13.14 -22.32
CA ALA A 79 5.67 12.62 -23.63
C ALA A 79 4.44 13.36 -24.19
N THR A 80 3.41 13.61 -23.37
CA THR A 80 2.23 14.36 -23.83
C THR A 80 2.54 15.83 -24.13
N LEU A 81 3.40 16.47 -23.33
CA LEU A 81 3.82 17.86 -23.54
C LEU A 81 4.69 18.02 -24.79
N THR A 82 5.58 17.07 -25.07
CA THR A 82 6.40 17.09 -26.29
C THR A 82 5.55 16.74 -27.52
N LEU A 83 4.67 15.75 -27.42
CA LEU A 83 3.79 15.36 -28.53
C LEU A 83 2.73 16.42 -28.85
N ALA A 84 2.28 17.23 -27.89
CA ALA A 84 1.36 18.34 -28.12
C ALA A 84 2.08 19.66 -28.45
N GLY A 85 3.26 19.91 -27.86
CA GLY A 85 4.00 21.15 -28.02
C GLY A 85 4.82 21.24 -29.31
N ILE A 86 5.43 20.13 -29.76
CA ILE A 86 6.24 20.10 -30.98
C ILE A 86 5.40 20.32 -32.26
N PRO A 87 4.22 19.67 -32.47
CA PRO A 87 3.46 19.88 -33.71
C PRO A 87 2.81 21.27 -33.79
N VAL A 88 2.48 21.90 -32.66
CA VAL A 88 1.92 23.28 -32.66
C VAL A 88 2.98 24.30 -33.07
N LEU A 89 4.22 24.14 -32.58
CA LEU A 89 5.33 25.00 -32.98
C LEU A 89 5.73 24.78 -34.45
N GLN A 90 5.73 23.52 -34.92
CA GLN A 90 6.01 23.19 -36.32
C GLN A 90 4.92 23.66 -37.28
N ALA A 91 3.64 23.67 -36.86
CA ALA A 91 2.54 24.19 -37.67
C ALA A 91 2.55 25.73 -37.80
N LEU A 92 3.06 26.44 -36.79
CA LEU A 92 3.20 27.90 -36.80
C LEU A 92 4.45 28.39 -37.54
N LEU A 93 5.50 27.56 -37.67
CA LEU A 93 6.74 27.89 -38.39
C LEU A 93 6.82 27.36 -39.84
N ARG A 94 5.80 26.64 -40.33
CA ARG A 94 5.72 26.23 -41.74
C ARG A 94 4.96 27.32 -42.52
N PRO A 95 5.63 28.10 -43.40
CA PRO A 95 4.98 29.15 -44.18
C PRO A 95 3.97 28.60 -45.20
#